data_AF-A0AAU9UWN4-F1
#
_entry.id   AF-A0AAU9UWN4-F1
#
_cell.length_a   1.000
_cell.length_b   1.000
_cell.length_c   1.000
_cell.angle_alpha   90.00
_cell.angle_beta   90.00
_cell.angle_gamma   90.00
#
_symmetry.space_group_name_H-M   'P 1'
#
loop_
_entity.id
_entity.type
_entity.pdbx_description
1 polymer ?
#
loop_
_entity_poly.entity_id
_entity_poly.type
_entity_poly.pdbx_seq_one_letter_code
_entity_poly.pdbx_strand_id
1 'polypeptide(L)'
;MDGYSIQQHVQIIKLFYQNGCSVRGTYRSLRPFYGCHSRPTEGTIRNVVDKFESTGSVTDRLTHIIMSTKCNMSQKQHRCP
;
A
#
# COMPACT_ATOMS: atom_id res chain seq x y z
N MET A 1 -6.41 6.09 -10.27
CA MET A 1 -7.13 6.04 -8.98
C MET A 1 -7.03 7.44 -8.41
N ASP A 2 -7.71 8.39 -9.05
CA ASP A 2 -7.72 9.77 -8.58
C ASP A 2 -8.68 9.87 -7.39
N GLY A 3 -8.19 10.34 -6.23
CA GLY A 3 -9.09 10.84 -5.18
C GLY A 3 -8.89 10.39 -3.74
N TYR A 4 -7.76 9.75 -3.37
CA TYR A 4 -7.41 9.60 -1.95
C TYR A 4 -6.17 10.42 -1.60
N SER A 5 -6.25 11.17 -0.50
CA SER A 5 -5.09 11.90 0.01
C SER A 5 -4.06 10.94 0.60
N ILE A 6 -2.81 11.38 0.71
CA ILE A 6 -1.73 10.60 1.34
C ILE A 6 -2.13 10.18 2.77
N GLN A 7 -2.81 11.06 3.50
CA GLN A 7 -3.30 10.76 4.86
C GLN A 7 -4.30 9.60 4.87
N GLN A 8 -5.20 9.56 3.88
CA GLN A 8 -6.17 8.48 3.73
C GLN A 8 -5.49 7.15 3.40
N HIS A 9 -4.49 7.15 2.51
CA HIS A 9 -3.67 5.96 2.24
C HIS A 9 -2.96 5.43 3.48
N VAL A 10 -2.28 6.32 4.23
CA VAL A 10 -1.61 5.96 5.49
C VAL A 10 -2.60 5.36 6.48
N GLN A 11 -3.81 5.92 6.59
CA GLN A 11 -4.83 5.43 7.49
C GLN A 11 -5.33 4.03 7.10
N ILE A 12 -5.56 3.77 5.82
CA ILE A 12 -5.96 2.46 5.31
C ILE A 12 -4.89 1.41 5.64
N ILE A 13 -3.62 1.71 5.38
CA ILE A 13 -2.51 0.78 5.60
C ILE A 13 -2.32 0.49 7.10
N LYS A 14 -2.38 1.51 7.96
CA LYS A 14 -2.33 1.33 9.41
C LYS A 14 -3.45 0.41 9.89
N LEU A 15 -4.68 0.66 9.46
CA LEU A 15 -5.82 -0.18 9.81
C LEU A 15 -5.67 -1.60 9.26
N PHE A 16 -5.11 -1.77 8.07
CA PHE A 16 -4.90 -3.09 7.48
C PHE A 16 -4.01 -3.99 8.34
N TYR A 17 -2.84 -3.48 8.75
CA TYR A 17 -1.94 -4.24 9.62
C TYR A 17 -2.50 -4.40 11.04
N GLN A 18 -3.24 -3.43 11.57
CA GLN A 18 -3.93 -3.57 12.87
C GLN A 18 -5.04 -4.63 12.84
N ASN A 19 -5.71 -4.84 11.71
CA ASN A 19 -6.75 -5.86 11.53
C ASN A 19 -6.18 -7.23 11.07
N GLY A 20 -4.89 -7.49 11.29
CA GLY A 20 -4.25 -8.77 10.97
C GLY A 20 -4.22 -9.08 9.47
N CYS A 21 -3.96 -8.06 8.64
CA CYS A 21 -3.91 -8.18 7.17
C CYS A 21 -5.24 -8.63 6.54
N SER A 22 -6.37 -8.40 7.23
CA SER A 22 -7.71 -8.71 6.70
C SER A 22 -8.31 -7.51 5.96
N VAL A 23 -8.50 -7.63 4.65
CA VAL A 23 -9.18 -6.60 3.82
C VAL A 23 -10.59 -6.36 4.34
N ARG A 24 -11.34 -7.43 4.65
CA ARG A 24 -12.71 -7.36 5.14
C ARG A 24 -12.79 -6.79 6.56
N GLY A 25 -11.81 -7.08 7.41
CA GLY A 25 -11.66 -6.44 8.72
C GLY A 25 -11.42 -4.93 8.58
N THR A 26 -10.49 -4.55 7.70
CA THR A 26 -10.17 -3.15 7.38
C THR A 26 -11.39 -2.39 6.86
N TYR A 27 -12.15 -2.97 5.93
CA TYR A 27 -13.39 -2.39 5.41
C TYR A 27 -14.43 -2.11 6.51
N ARG A 28 -14.57 -3.01 7.49
CA ARG A 28 -15.45 -2.81 8.64
C ARG A 28 -14.94 -1.68 9.54
N SER A 29 -13.64 -1.67 9.82
CA SER A 29 -12.97 -0.68 10.67
C SER A 29 -12.88 0.72 10.03
N LEU A 30 -13.01 0.84 8.71
CA LEU A 30 -13.08 2.13 8.00
C LEU A 30 -14.45 2.83 8.12
N ARG A 31 -15.51 2.10 8.48
CA ARG A 31 -16.88 2.62 8.59
C ARG A 31 -17.02 3.85 9.51
N PRO A 32 -16.44 3.89 10.73
CA PRO A 32 -16.54 5.08 11.59
C PRO A 32 -15.81 6.32 11.03
N PHE A 33 -14.82 6.14 10.16
CA PHE A 33 -13.99 7.26 9.66
C PHE A 33 -14.55 7.90 8.39
N TYR A 34 -15.04 7.09 7.45
CA TYR A 34 -15.50 7.56 6.13
C TYR A 34 -17.02 7.62 6.01
N GLY A 35 -17.76 7.15 7.02
CA GLY A 35 -19.22 7.03 6.96
C GLY A 35 -19.70 5.92 6.00
N CYS A 36 -21.00 5.91 5.69
CA CYS A 36 -21.60 4.85 4.89
C CYS A 36 -21.21 4.91 3.39
N HIS A 37 -21.17 6.12 2.83
CA HIS A 37 -21.08 6.32 1.38
C HIS A 37 -19.67 6.61 0.87
N SER A 38 -18.78 7.19 1.69
CA SER A 38 -17.44 7.59 1.27
C SER A 38 -16.37 6.56 1.60
N ARG A 39 -16.78 5.36 2.03
CA ARG A 39 -15.87 4.30 2.47
C ARG A 39 -15.16 3.65 1.27
N PRO A 40 -13.82 3.48 1.33
CA PRO A 40 -13.09 2.72 0.33
C PRO A 40 -13.66 1.32 0.17
N THR A 41 -13.88 0.89 -1.07
CA THR A 41 -14.31 -0.48 -1.37
C THR A 41 -13.20 -1.47 -1.03
N GLU A 42 -13.54 -2.74 -0.85
CA GLU A 42 -12.53 -3.79 -0.64
C GLU A 42 -11.50 -3.87 -1.77
N GLY A 43 -11.92 -3.62 -3.02
CA GLY A 43 -11.01 -3.54 -4.16
C GLY A 43 -10.05 -2.36 -4.07
N THR A 44 -10.54 -1.19 -3.66
CA THR A 44 -9.69 -0.02 -3.40
C THR A 44 -8.67 -0.31 -2.29
N ILE A 45 -9.11 -0.94 -1.20
CA ILE A 45 -8.22 -1.30 -0.08
C ILE A 45 -7.12 -2.26 -0.56
N ARG A 46 -7.46 -3.31 -1.31
CA ARG A 46 -6.48 -4.21 -1.91
C ARG A 46 -5.47 -3.46 -2.78
N ASN A 47 -5.95 -2.65 -3.71
CA ASN A 47 -5.06 -1.92 -4.61
C ASN A 47 -4.11 -0.97 -3.87
N VAL A 48 -4.57 -0.32 -2.79
CA VAL A 48 -3.72 0.54 -1.94
C VAL A 48 -2.65 -0.27 -1.22
N VAL A 49 -3.02 -1.42 -0.65
CA VAL A 49 -2.08 -2.32 0.03
C VAL A 49 -1.07 -2.90 -0.96
N ASP A 50 -1.53 -3.43 -2.10
CA ASP A 50 -0.66 -4.01 -3.13
C ASP A 50 0.34 -2.97 -3.68
N LYS A 51 -0.12 -1.73 -3.89
CA LYS A 51 0.76 -0.63 -4.30
C LYS A 51 1.77 -0.28 -3.20
N PHE A 52 1.35 -0.30 -1.94
CA PHE A 52 2.24 -0.05 -0.81
C PHE A 52 3.28 -1.16 -0.64
N GLU A 53 2.89 -2.43 -0.71
CA GLU A 53 3.79 -3.58 -0.55
C GLU A 53 4.78 -3.70 -1.72
N SER A 54 4.35 -3.32 -2.93
CA SER A 54 5.24 -3.32 -4.10
C SER A 54 6.21 -2.15 -4.15
N THR A 55 5.80 -0.95 -3.70
CA THR A 55 6.61 0.28 -3.83
C THR A 55 7.26 0.74 -2.52
N GLY A 56 6.80 0.26 -1.38
CA GLY A 56 7.15 0.77 -0.05
C GLY A 56 6.66 2.20 0.21
N SER A 57 5.76 2.74 -0.63
CA SER A 57 5.35 4.14 -0.57
C SER A 57 3.82 4.31 -0.56
N VAL A 58 3.37 5.30 0.21
CA VAL A 58 1.95 5.72 0.27
C VAL A 58 1.62 6.84 -0.71
N THR A 59 2.64 7.46 -1.31
CA THR A 59 2.47 8.55 -2.26
C THR A 59 1.89 8.00 -3.54
N ASP A 60 0.79 8.60 -4.02
CA ASP A 60 0.30 8.32 -5.36
C ASP A 60 1.27 8.96 -6.37
N ARG A 61 2.39 8.28 -6.62
CA ARG A 61 3.15 8.57 -7.83
C ARG A 61 2.26 8.12 -8.96
N LEU A 62 1.81 9.07 -9.77
CA LEU A 62 1.43 8.83 -11.16
C LEU A 62 2.64 8.15 -11.77
N THR A 63 2.68 6.82 -11.74
CA THR A 63 3.70 6.02 -12.40
C THR A 63 3.41 6.14 -13.88
N HIS A 64 3.81 7.26 -14.48
CA HIS A 64 4.28 7.22 -15.85
C HIS A 64 5.42 6.19 -15.84
N ILE A 65 5.22 5.14 -16.62
CA ILE A 65 6.07 3.96 -16.72
C ILE A 65 7.53 4.40 -16.89
N ILE A 66 8.34 4.30 -15.83
CA ILE A 66 9.79 4.30 -15.96
C ILE A 66 10.29 3.12 -15.15
N MET A 67 10.55 2.04 -15.87
CA MET A 67 11.40 0.95 -15.42
C MET A 67 12.73 1.53 -14.91
N SER A 68 13.01 1.40 -13.61
CA SER A 68 14.34 1.45 -12.96
C SER A 68 14.06 1.44 -11.46
N THR A 69 14.42 0.44 -10.68
CA THR A 69 15.69 -0.26 -10.65
C THR A 69 15.47 -1.73 -10.24
N LYS A 70 15.88 -2.67 -11.09
CA LYS A 70 16.39 -3.94 -10.56
C LYS A 70 17.63 -3.56 -9.76
N CYS A 71 17.52 -3.41 -8.45
CA CYS A 71 18.68 -3.43 -7.58
C CYS A 71 19.33 -4.79 -7.77
N ASN A 72 20.38 -4.79 -8.58
CA ASN A 72 21.31 -5.88 -8.77
C ASN A 72 21.96 -6.15 -7.41
N MET A 73 21.49 -7.17 -6.71
CA MET A 73 22.15 -7.69 -5.51
C MET A 73 23.50 -8.25 -5.95
N SER A 74 24.49 -7.37 -5.92
CA SER A 74 25.90 -7.66 -6.17
C SER A 74 26.30 -8.89 -5.36
N GLN A 75 26.68 -9.96 -6.06
CA GLN A 75 27.25 -11.15 -5.46
C GLN A 75 28.59 -10.79 -4.81
N LYS A 76 28.56 -10.48 -3.51
CA LYS A 76 29.77 -10.48 -2.68
C LYS A 76 30.14 -11.94 -2.41
N GLN A 77 30.90 -12.54 -3.32
CA GLN A 77 31.74 -13.68 -2.96
C GLN A 77 32.95 -13.13 -2.19
N HIS A 78 32.83 -13.12 -0.87
CA HIS A 78 33.97 -13.08 0.02
C HIS A 78 34.22 -14.50 0.54
N ARG A 79 35.30 -15.11 0.04
CA ARG A 79 36.08 -16.06 0.82
C ARG A 79 37.52 -16.05 0.27
N CYS A 80 38.39 -15.32 0.97
CA CYS A 80 39.83 -15.54 1.01
C CYS A 80 40.15 -16.36 2.28
N PRO A 81 41.40 -16.79 2.52
CA PRO A 81 42.53 -16.95 1.61
C PRO A 81 42.76 -18.39 1.15
#